data_AF-A0A091FI39-F1
#
_entry.id   AF-A0A091FI39-F1
#
_cell.length_a   1.000
_cell.length_b   1.000
_cell.length_c   1.000
_cell.angle_alpha   90.00
_cell.angle_beta   90.00
_cell.angle_gamma   90.00
#
_symmetry.space_group_name_H-M   'P 1'
#
loop_
_entity.id
_entity.type
_entity.pdbx_description
1 polymer ?
#
loop_
_entity_poly.entity_id
_entity_poly.type
_entity_poly.pdbx_seq_one_letter_code
_entity_poly.pdbx_strand_id
1 'polypeptide(L)'
;MNDAIKKAKSNPKKNISYERKIIVSGILPPPDALCAIIEEAGMRVAGNDVSSQARSYSYIPQETGDPAAYYADFYRNHYPCTTLLYSSDERLKALNELIEKRGARGYIVAQFHDLIRTIE
;
A
#
# COMPACT_ATOMS: atom_id res chain seq x y z
N MET A 1 3.01 37.76 20.93
CA MET A 1 2.21 37.02 19.93
C MET A 1 2.91 36.97 18.57
N ASN A 2 3.44 38.10 18.06
CA ASN A 2 4.17 38.16 16.79
C ASN A 2 5.45 37.30 16.74
N ASP A 3 6.14 37.12 17.88
CA ASP A 3 7.36 36.29 17.93
C ASP A 3 7.09 34.79 17.84
N ALA A 4 5.96 34.32 18.38
CA ALA A 4 5.55 32.93 18.25
C ALA A 4 5.19 32.58 16.79
N ILE A 5 4.56 33.52 16.07
CA ILE A 5 4.22 33.38 14.66
C ILE A 5 5.48 33.44 13.78
N LYS A 6 6.44 34.31 14.10
CA LYS A 6 7.75 34.34 13.42
C LYS A 6 8.53 33.03 13.62
N LYS A 7 8.51 32.47 14.83
CA LYS A 7 9.20 31.21 15.17
C LYS A 7 8.58 29.98 14.47
N ALA A 8 7.26 29.98 14.28
CA ALA A 8 6.57 28.94 13.52
C ALA A 8 6.85 29.02 12.01
N LYS A 9 7.00 30.24 11.45
CA LYS A 9 7.37 30.46 10.04
C LYS A 9 8.86 30.28 9.76
N SER A 10 9.72 30.44 10.77
CA SER A 10 11.17 30.34 10.64
C SER A 10 11.72 28.93 10.85
N ASN A 11 10.88 27.95 11.18
CA ASN A 11 11.33 26.57 11.19
C ASN A 11 11.37 26.12 9.71
N PRO A 12 12.55 25.94 9.11
CA PRO A 12 12.61 25.27 7.82
C PRO A 12 11.93 23.92 8.05
N LYS A 13 11.08 23.45 7.12
CA LYS A 13 10.69 22.03 7.10
C LYS A 13 12.01 21.26 7.10
N LYS A 14 12.42 20.80 8.29
CA LYS A 14 13.71 20.13 8.53
C LYS A 14 13.78 19.09 7.44
N ASN A 15 14.81 19.13 6.57
CA ASN A 15 14.97 18.20 5.46
C ASN A 15 14.62 16.81 5.97
N ILE A 16 13.39 16.35 5.70
CA ILE A 16 12.92 15.06 6.18
C ILE A 16 13.74 14.13 5.31
N SER A 17 14.76 13.48 5.88
CA SER A 17 15.50 12.48 5.13
C SER A 17 14.44 11.49 4.65
N TYR A 18 14.31 11.31 3.33
CA TYR A 18 13.37 10.38 2.72
C TYR A 18 13.74 8.91 3.01
N GLU A 19 14.36 8.66 4.16
CA GLU A 19 14.90 7.39 4.64
C GLU A 19 13.84 6.55 5.36
N ARG A 20 12.73 7.15 5.78
CA ARG A 20 11.59 6.45 6.41
C ARG A 20 10.59 5.96 5.36
N LYS A 21 11.08 5.18 4.40
CA LYS A 21 10.26 4.55 3.37
C LYS A 21 9.48 3.39 3.96
N ILE A 22 8.19 3.33 3.66
CA ILE A 22 7.31 2.23 4.09
C ILE A 22 6.61 1.58 2.90
N ILE A 23 6.22 0.33 3.08
CA ILE A 23 5.22 -0.34 2.24
C ILE A 23 3.90 -0.34 2.99
N VAL A 24 2.80 -0.07 2.28
CA VAL A 24 1.44 -0.18 2.83
C VAL A 24 0.75 -1.39 2.20
N SER A 25 0.12 -2.24 3.01
CA SER A 25 -0.64 -3.41 2.57
C SER A 25 -2.04 -3.40 3.16
N GLY A 26 -2.98 -4.12 2.54
CA GLY A 26 -4.36 -4.18 2.98
C GLY A 26 -5.30 -4.61 1.86
N ILE A 27 -6.61 -4.67 2.14
CA ILE A 27 -7.62 -4.98 1.11
C ILE A 27 -7.97 -3.71 0.33
N LEU A 28 -8.35 -2.64 1.04
CA LEU A 28 -8.70 -1.34 0.48
C LEU A 28 -7.59 -0.31 0.76
N PRO A 29 -7.60 0.85 0.08
CA PRO A 29 -6.65 1.92 0.36
C PRO A 29 -6.72 2.35 1.84
N PRO A 30 -5.60 2.77 2.46
CA PRO A 30 -5.64 3.30 3.82
C PRO A 30 -6.60 4.50 3.90
N PRO A 31 -7.35 4.66 5.01
CA PRO A 31 -8.21 5.82 5.19
C PRO A 31 -7.39 7.11 5.28
N ASP A 32 -7.97 8.24 4.90
CA ASP A 32 -7.28 9.55 4.86
C ASP A 32 -6.61 9.91 6.19
N ALA A 33 -7.23 9.56 7.32
CA ALA A 33 -6.66 9.76 8.65
C ALA A 33 -5.33 9.00 8.84
N LEU A 34 -5.23 7.77 8.34
CA LEU A 34 -3.99 6.99 8.40
C LEU A 34 -2.93 7.59 7.47
N CYS A 35 -3.32 8.05 6.28
CA CYS A 35 -2.43 8.77 5.37
C CYS A 35 -1.84 10.02 6.03
N ALA A 36 -2.67 10.84 6.67
CA ALA A 36 -2.24 12.03 7.38
C ALA A 36 -1.24 11.70 8.50
N ILE A 37 -1.51 10.68 9.31
CA ILE A 37 -0.59 10.23 10.37
C ILE A 37 0.76 9.77 9.79
N ILE A 38 0.75 9.04 8.68
CA ILE A 38 1.97 8.59 8.01
C ILE A 38 2.82 9.79 7.57
N GLU A 39 2.18 10.80 6.97
CA GLU A 39 2.84 12.02 6.50
C GLU A 39 3.37 12.87 7.66
N GLU A 40 2.58 13.07 8.71
CA GLU A 40 2.96 13.81 9.92
C GLU A 40 4.13 13.15 10.66
N ALA A 41 4.20 11.81 10.66
CA ALA A 41 5.32 11.05 11.20
C ALA A 41 6.62 11.17 10.36
N GLY A 42 6.55 11.87 9.21
CA GLY A 42 7.65 12.06 8.28
C GLY A 42 8.00 10.77 7.53
N MET A 43 7.06 9.85 7.40
CA MET A 43 7.23 8.62 6.60
C MET A 43 6.79 8.86 5.15
N ARG A 44 7.31 8.04 4.23
CA ARG A 44 6.93 8.08 2.82
C ARG A 44 6.51 6.70 2.36
N VAL A 45 5.30 6.58 1.79
CA VAL A 45 4.86 5.37 1.11
C VAL A 45 5.69 5.20 -0.17
N ALA A 46 6.53 4.16 -0.21
CA ALA A 46 7.42 3.85 -1.32
C ALA A 46 6.91 2.72 -2.22
N GLY A 47 5.87 2.02 -1.78
CA GLY A 47 5.14 0.99 -2.53
C GLY A 47 3.90 0.54 -1.78
N ASN A 48 3.00 -0.16 -2.47
CA ASN A 48 1.83 -0.76 -1.85
C ASN A 48 1.64 -2.23 -2.29
N ASP A 49 1.09 -3.02 -1.39
CA ASP A 49 0.60 -4.39 -1.56
C ASP A 49 -0.91 -4.42 -1.22
N VAL A 50 -1.68 -3.51 -1.84
CA VAL A 50 -3.11 -3.35 -1.57
C VAL A 50 -3.95 -4.11 -2.61
N SER A 51 -4.97 -4.85 -2.17
CA SER A 51 -5.75 -5.76 -3.04
C SER A 51 -6.43 -4.99 -4.17
N SER A 52 -7.16 -3.94 -3.82
CA SER A 52 -7.84 -3.03 -4.77
C SER A 52 -6.92 -2.10 -5.56
N GLN A 53 -5.60 -2.17 -5.34
CA GLN A 53 -4.61 -1.36 -6.05
C GLN A 53 -3.54 -2.24 -6.68
N ALA A 54 -2.28 -2.19 -6.22
CA ALA A 54 -1.16 -2.82 -6.91
C ALA A 54 -1.43 -4.27 -7.26
N ARG A 55 -2.07 -5.06 -6.39
CA ARG A 55 -2.36 -6.46 -6.69
C ARG A 55 -3.32 -6.65 -7.87
N SER A 56 -4.34 -5.78 -7.97
CA SER A 56 -5.37 -5.85 -9.03
C SER A 56 -4.81 -5.57 -10.43
N TYR A 57 -3.85 -4.65 -10.56
CA TYR A 57 -3.29 -4.25 -11.86
C TYR A 57 -1.82 -4.65 -12.06
N SER A 58 -1.26 -5.49 -11.18
CA SER A 58 0.12 -6.00 -11.33
C SER A 58 0.31 -6.87 -12.56
N TYR A 59 -0.78 -7.49 -13.02
CA TYR A 59 -0.81 -8.30 -14.21
C TYR A 59 -2.09 -8.04 -14.98
N ILE A 60 -1.96 -7.79 -16.28
CA ILE A 60 -3.07 -7.62 -17.22
C ILE A 60 -2.74 -8.51 -18.42
N PRO A 61 -3.52 -9.58 -18.67
CA PRO A 61 -3.37 -10.42 -19.85
C PRO A 61 -3.47 -9.60 -21.13
N GLN A 62 -2.93 -10.15 -22.22
CA GLN A 62 -3.21 -9.61 -23.55
C GLN A 62 -4.71 -9.72 -23.85
N GLU A 63 -5.23 -8.72 -24.56
CA GLU A 63 -6.61 -8.76 -25.03
C GLU A 63 -6.82 -9.95 -25.97
N THR A 64 -7.92 -10.67 -25.78
CA THR A 64 -8.29 -11.81 -26.62
C THR A 64 -9.79 -11.72 -26.95
N GLY A 65 -10.21 -12.44 -28.00
CA GLY A 65 -11.64 -12.61 -28.30
C GLY A 65 -12.34 -13.65 -27.42
N ASP A 66 -11.62 -14.29 -26.49
CA ASP A 66 -12.13 -15.35 -25.60
C ASP A 66 -12.06 -14.91 -24.13
N PRO A 67 -13.18 -14.48 -23.55
CA PRO A 67 -13.24 -14.06 -22.14
C PRO A 67 -12.81 -15.16 -21.15
N ALA A 68 -13.08 -16.44 -21.47
CA ALA A 68 -12.72 -17.53 -20.57
C ALA A 68 -11.20 -17.72 -20.51
N ALA A 69 -10.53 -17.68 -21.67
CA ALA A 69 -9.08 -17.69 -21.75
C ALA A 69 -8.47 -16.47 -21.04
N TYR A 70 -9.04 -15.28 -21.23
CA TYR A 70 -8.59 -14.05 -20.57
C TYR A 70 -8.58 -14.18 -19.05
N TYR A 71 -9.71 -14.56 -18.44
CA TYR A 71 -9.78 -14.66 -16.98
C TYR A 71 -8.99 -15.84 -16.42
N ALA A 72 -8.89 -16.96 -17.15
CA ALA A 72 -8.03 -18.06 -16.75
C ALA A 72 -6.56 -17.62 -16.66
N ASP A 73 -6.09 -16.83 -17.62
CA ASP A 73 -4.74 -16.25 -17.62
C ASP A 73 -4.58 -15.22 -16.50
N PHE A 74 -5.54 -14.29 -16.37
CA PHE A 74 -5.55 -13.26 -15.33
C PHE A 74 -5.39 -13.85 -13.93
N TYR A 75 -6.18 -14.87 -13.60
CA TYR A 75 -6.12 -15.49 -12.28
C TYR A 75 -4.87 -16.32 -12.10
N ARG A 76 -4.44 -17.13 -13.08
CA ARG A 76 -3.22 -17.96 -12.98
C ARG A 76 -1.96 -17.14 -12.72
N ASN A 77 -1.85 -15.99 -13.39
CA ASN A 77 -0.71 -15.08 -13.31
C ASN A 77 -0.96 -13.88 -12.39
N HIS A 78 -2.03 -13.92 -11.58
CA HIS A 78 -2.37 -12.84 -10.67
C HIS A 78 -1.27 -12.65 -9.61
N TYR A 79 -1.12 -11.42 -9.12
CA TYR A 79 -0.22 -11.15 -8.01
C TYR A 79 -0.61 -12.00 -6.78
N PRO A 80 0.35 -12.63 -6.08
CA PRO A 80 0.08 -13.47 -4.91
C PRO A 80 -0.86 -12.80 -3.89
N CYS A 81 -1.98 -13.46 -3.58
CA CYS A 81 -3.01 -12.91 -2.71
C CYS A 81 -3.49 -13.98 -1.72
N THR A 82 -3.78 -13.58 -0.49
CA THR A 82 -4.32 -14.47 0.55
C THR A 82 -5.71 -15.05 0.20
N THR A 83 -6.40 -14.49 -0.80
CA THR A 83 -7.66 -15.04 -1.33
C THR A 83 -7.45 -16.00 -2.51
N LEU A 84 -6.22 -16.15 -3.00
CA LEU A 84 -5.81 -17.11 -4.02
C LEU A 84 -4.94 -18.18 -3.37
N LEU A 85 -5.58 -19.20 -2.80
CA LEU A 85 -4.93 -20.18 -1.94
C LEU A 85 -3.66 -20.79 -2.54
N TYR A 86 -3.67 -21.13 -3.84
CA TYR A 86 -2.55 -21.77 -4.52
C TYR A 86 -1.29 -20.89 -4.64
N SER A 87 -1.41 -19.58 -4.50
CA SER A 87 -0.29 -18.62 -4.57
C SER A 87 -0.10 -17.81 -3.28
N SER A 88 -0.86 -18.12 -2.22
CA SER A 88 -0.84 -17.34 -0.98
C SER A 88 0.55 -17.26 -0.35
N ASP A 89 1.30 -18.36 -0.33
CA ASP A 89 2.64 -18.42 0.29
C ASP A 89 3.68 -17.61 -0.49
N GLU A 90 3.53 -17.51 -1.82
CA GLU A 90 4.39 -16.69 -2.68
C GLU A 90 4.29 -15.19 -2.37
N ARG A 91 3.25 -14.77 -1.63
CA ARG A 91 3.10 -13.36 -1.22
C ARG A 91 4.23 -12.90 -0.32
N LEU A 92 4.76 -13.76 0.54
CA LEU A 92 5.91 -13.38 1.39
C LEU A 92 7.14 -13.07 0.55
N LYS A 93 7.38 -13.85 -0.50
CA LYS A 93 8.47 -13.62 -1.45
C LYS A 93 8.28 -12.31 -2.21
N ALA A 94 7.09 -12.10 -2.80
CA ALA A 94 6.78 -10.88 -3.53
C ALA A 94 6.86 -9.61 -2.66
N LEU A 95 6.49 -9.72 -1.37
CA LEU A 95 6.65 -8.65 -0.38
C LEU A 95 8.11 -8.34 -0.08
N ASN A 96 8.95 -9.35 0.12
CA ASN A 96 10.38 -9.16 0.35
C ASN A 96 11.04 -8.46 -0.84
N GLU A 97 10.76 -8.92 -2.06
CA GLU A 97 11.25 -8.29 -3.29
C GLU A 97 10.79 -6.82 -3.40
N LEU A 98 9.54 -6.53 -3.07
CA LEU A 98 9.01 -5.17 -3.05
C LEU A 98 9.73 -4.29 -2.01
N ILE A 99 9.91 -4.79 -0.78
CA ILE A 99 10.59 -4.08 0.30
C ILE A 99 12.03 -3.74 -0.09
N GLU A 100 12.77 -4.73 -0.60
CA GLU A 100 14.15 -4.57 -1.06
C GLU A 100 14.24 -3.56 -2.21
N LYS A 101 13.43 -3.75 -3.26
CA LYS A 101 13.40 -2.88 -4.45
C LYS A 101 13.08 -1.42 -4.10
N ARG A 102 12.28 -1.18 -3.06
CA ARG A 102 11.89 0.18 -2.64
C ARG A 102 12.80 0.75 -1.55
N GLY A 103 13.69 -0.06 -0.97
CA GLY A 103 14.49 0.33 0.20
C GLY A 103 13.59 0.70 1.38
N ALA A 104 12.48 0.00 1.55
CA ALA A 104 11.54 0.25 2.64
C ALA A 104 12.08 -0.30 3.96
N ARG A 105 11.83 0.41 5.06
CA ARG A 105 12.25 0.06 6.42
C ARG A 105 11.09 -0.14 7.38
N GLY A 106 9.86 0.00 6.88
CA GLY A 106 8.62 -0.28 7.60
C GLY A 106 7.56 -0.88 6.70
N TYR A 107 6.63 -1.60 7.31
CA TYR A 107 5.51 -2.25 6.65
C TYR A 107 4.27 -2.02 7.50
N ILE A 108 3.23 -1.40 6.93
CA ILE A 108 1.97 -1.10 7.62
C ILE A 108 0.85 -1.91 6.96
N VAL A 109 0.08 -2.63 7.79
CA VAL A 109 -1.12 -3.34 7.34
C VAL A 109 -2.35 -2.50 7.69
N ALA A 110 -2.95 -1.86 6.70
CA ALA A 110 -4.23 -1.18 6.82
C ALA A 110 -5.35 -2.23 6.85
N GLN A 111 -5.72 -2.63 8.06
CA GLN A 111 -6.89 -3.48 8.30
C GLN A 111 -8.10 -2.61 8.59
N PHE A 112 -9.21 -2.91 7.94
CA PHE A 112 -10.51 -2.34 8.29
C PHE A 112 -11.06 -3.15 9.46
N HIS A 113 -11.21 -2.50 10.60
CA HIS A 113 -11.97 -3.05 11.72
C HIS A 113 -13.29 -2.30 11.77
N ASP A 114 -14.26 -2.71 10.94
CA ASP A 114 -15.70 -2.44 11.12
C ASP A 114 -16.52 -3.03 9.96
N LEU A 115 -16.74 -4.35 9.99
CA LEU A 115 -17.78 -5.00 9.16
C LEU A 115 -18.97 -5.53 9.99
N ILE A 116 -18.97 -5.32 11.32
CA ILE A 116 -20.02 -5.85 12.23
C ILE A 116 -20.42 -4.82 13.32
N ARG A 117 -20.41 -3.51 13.06
CA ARG A 117 -20.87 -2.50 14.05
C ARG A 117 -21.77 -1.39 13.51
N THR A 118 -22.54 -1.66 12.46
CA THR A 118 -23.60 -0.71 12.05
C THR A 118 -24.83 -1.46 11.54
N ILE A 119 -25.42 -2.25 12.43
CA ILE A 119 -26.85 -2.56 12.42
C ILE A 119 -27.35 -2.17 13.81
N GLU A 120 -27.53 -0.86 14.04
CA GLU A 120 -28.38 -0.31 15.09
C GLU A 120 -29.15 0.88 14.48
#